data_AF-A0A4S8KWU1-F1
#
_entry.id   AF-A0A4S8KWU1-F1
#
_cell.length_a   1.000
_cell.length_b   1.000
_cell.length_c   1.000
_cell.angle_alpha   90.00
_cell.angle_beta   90.00
_cell.angle_gamma   90.00
#
_symmetry.space_group_name_H-M   'P 1'
#
loop_
_entity.id
_entity.type
_entity.pdbx_description
1 polymer ?
#
loop_
_entity_poly.entity_id
_entity_poly.type
_entity_poly.pdbx_seq_one_letter_code
_entity_poly.pdbx_strand_id
1 'polypeptide(L)'
;MNEMRQQGTVILIRTREKLHQSCHPGLFLRVSRRNYTTNSLIRTAEFRNLDTGAGFYFTRHNDSTSLALTTTHLTIQTSQGESTIPQTTDLTFNGRESKIIVTDYVFGASAATILCSTAEIKDTEYILSFTFLPAKQAKGVFIRRRTRIRLVGWIRRIVDLFEWTLMLNYTLEGSPFVSIQINGKPITVILMDKGVTNEWHATVISAEGTFGSYFSVGTNETVLVSRPYVLRSAELTGDTLALVGYIL
;
A
#
# COMPACT_ATOMS: atom_id res chain seq x y z
N MET A 1 -12.49 -4.53 14.54
CA MET A 1 -12.82 -5.18 13.26
C MET A 1 -12.18 -4.49 12.06
N ASN A 2 -12.27 -3.16 11.93
CA ASN A 2 -11.69 -2.41 10.79
C ASN A 2 -10.18 -2.64 10.61
N GLU A 3 -9.41 -2.72 11.70
CA GLU A 3 -7.97 -3.02 11.63
C GLU A 3 -7.66 -4.38 10.97
N MET A 4 -8.38 -5.43 11.37
CA MET A 4 -8.20 -6.76 10.80
C MET A 4 -8.55 -6.78 9.31
N ARG A 5 -9.52 -5.97 8.88
CA ARG A 5 -9.88 -5.81 7.47
C ARG A 5 -8.74 -5.15 6.69
N GLN A 6 -8.11 -4.10 7.23
CA GLN A 6 -6.95 -3.47 6.61
C GLN A 6 -5.79 -4.46 6.45
N GLN A 7 -5.46 -5.19 7.50
CA GLN A 7 -4.40 -6.20 7.47
C GLN A 7 -4.70 -7.35 6.51
N GLY A 8 -5.96 -7.80 6.45
CA GLY A 8 -6.41 -8.82 5.52
C GLY A 8 -6.18 -8.41 4.05
N THR A 9 -6.45 -7.16 3.69
CA THR A 9 -6.21 -6.70 2.30
C THR A 9 -4.73 -6.57 1.97
N VAL A 10 -3.89 -6.13 2.93
CA VAL A 10 -2.42 -6.13 2.75
C VAL A 10 -1.89 -7.56 2.55
N ILE A 11 -2.44 -8.55 3.27
CA ILE A 11 -2.06 -9.96 3.10
C ILE A 11 -2.49 -10.50 1.73
N LEU A 12 -3.67 -10.11 1.23
CA LEU A 12 -4.16 -10.48 -0.11
C LEU A 12 -3.23 -9.99 -1.23
N ILE A 13 -2.73 -8.76 -1.12
CA ILE A 13 -1.70 -8.20 -2.02
C ILE A 13 -0.45 -9.10 -2.02
N ARG A 14 -0.03 -9.53 -0.82
CA ARG A 14 1.13 -10.41 -0.64
C ARG A 14 0.95 -11.80 -1.26
N THR A 15 -0.28 -12.33 -1.25
CA THR A 15 -0.58 -13.62 -1.90
C THR A 15 -0.66 -13.51 -3.42
N ARG A 16 -1.02 -12.35 -4.00
CA ARG A 16 -1.05 -12.18 -5.46
C ARG A 16 0.34 -12.21 -6.09
N GLU A 17 1.36 -11.66 -5.41
CA GLU A 17 2.78 -11.86 -5.79
C GLU A 17 3.14 -13.35 -5.91
N LYS A 18 2.53 -14.23 -5.11
CA LYS A 18 2.73 -15.69 -5.21
C LYS A 18 1.97 -16.33 -6.39
N LEU A 19 0.80 -15.81 -6.76
CA LEU A 19 -0.08 -16.45 -7.76
C LEU A 19 0.21 -16.04 -9.21
N HIS A 20 0.85 -14.89 -9.44
CA HIS A 20 1.37 -14.57 -10.77
C HIS A 20 2.56 -15.46 -11.21
N GLN A 21 3.01 -16.37 -10.33
CA GLN A 21 4.08 -17.34 -10.60
C GLN A 21 3.56 -18.76 -10.37
N SER A 22 2.58 -19.17 -11.16
CA SER A 22 2.31 -20.60 -11.31
C SER A 22 3.53 -21.26 -11.97
N CYS A 23 4.16 -22.17 -11.21
CA CYS A 23 5.20 -23.12 -11.63
C CYS A 23 6.68 -22.79 -11.33
N HIS A 24 7.03 -22.16 -10.19
CA HIS A 24 8.39 -22.32 -9.61
C HIS A 24 8.31 -22.62 -8.10
N PRO A 25 8.97 -23.68 -7.60
CA PRO A 25 8.98 -24.00 -6.18
C PRO A 25 10.09 -23.20 -5.49
N GLY A 26 9.74 -22.10 -4.81
CA GLY A 26 10.69 -21.50 -3.87
C GLY A 26 10.51 -20.00 -3.64
N LEU A 27 9.61 -19.62 -2.74
CA LEU A 27 9.71 -18.32 -2.10
C LEU A 27 10.93 -18.31 -1.17
N PHE A 28 12.09 -17.90 -1.68
CA PHE A 28 13.29 -17.71 -0.87
C PHE A 28 13.20 -16.37 -0.13
N LEU A 29 12.47 -16.33 0.98
CA LEU A 29 12.50 -15.17 1.89
C LEU A 29 13.85 -15.11 2.59
N ARG A 30 14.73 -14.22 2.15
CA ARG A 30 15.93 -13.88 2.94
C ARG A 30 15.53 -12.98 4.11
N VAL A 31 15.84 -13.41 5.32
CA VAL A 31 15.78 -12.56 6.52
C VAL A 31 17.20 -12.08 6.82
N SER A 32 17.43 -10.77 6.75
CA SER A 32 18.74 -10.19 7.08
C SER A 32 18.80 -9.73 8.54
N ARG A 33 19.93 -10.02 9.18
CA ARG A 33 20.24 -9.59 10.56
C ARG A 33 21.03 -8.27 10.53
N ARG A 34 20.46 -7.23 9.94
CA ARG A 34 21.01 -5.87 9.90
C ARG A 34 20.19 -4.97 10.81
N ASN A 35 20.83 -3.95 11.40
CA ASN A 35 20.06 -2.88 12.02
C ASN A 35 19.55 -1.94 10.91
N TYR A 36 18.24 -1.89 10.73
CA TYR A 36 17.60 -1.06 9.70
C TYR A 36 17.21 0.32 10.23
N THR A 37 17.20 0.51 11.55
CA THR A 37 16.61 1.69 12.19
C THR A 37 17.69 2.52 12.87
N THR A 38 17.49 3.84 12.86
CA THR A 38 18.34 4.77 13.62
C THR A 38 18.01 4.78 15.11
N ASN A 39 16.84 4.27 15.50
CA ASN A 39 16.39 4.17 16.89
C ASN A 39 16.35 2.71 17.36
N SER A 40 17.09 2.40 18.43
CA SER A 40 17.17 1.06 19.04
C SER A 40 15.86 0.58 19.70
N LEU A 41 14.93 1.49 19.96
CA LEU A 41 13.58 1.17 20.44
C LEU A 41 12.68 0.62 19.33
N ILE A 42 13.09 0.74 18.07
CA ILE A 42 12.36 0.23 16.90
C ILE A 42 13.15 -0.93 16.30
N ARG A 43 12.43 -2.00 15.93
CA ARG A 43 12.98 -3.17 15.28
C ARG A 43 12.28 -3.41 13.95
N THR A 44 13.07 -3.79 12.95
CA THR A 44 12.57 -4.13 11.62
C THR A 44 13.02 -5.51 11.19
N ALA A 45 12.12 -6.24 10.54
CA ALA A 45 12.43 -7.44 9.77
C ALA A 45 12.17 -7.19 8.28
N GLU A 46 13.17 -7.47 7.44
CA GLU A 46 13.04 -7.42 5.98
C GLU A 46 12.68 -8.79 5.43
N PHE A 47 11.76 -8.78 4.46
CA PHE A 47 11.41 -9.92 3.62
C PHE A 47 11.52 -9.50 2.17
N ARG A 48 12.29 -10.26 1.38
CA ARG A 48 12.54 -9.98 -0.03
C ARG A 48 11.99 -11.10 -0.90
N ASN A 49 11.25 -10.75 -1.96
CA ASN A 49 10.95 -11.66 -3.06
C ASN A 49 12.17 -11.67 -4.00
N LEU A 50 12.82 -12.82 -4.20
CA LEU A 50 14.02 -12.90 -5.06
C LEU A 50 13.68 -12.91 -6.55
N ASP A 51 12.44 -13.24 -6.92
CA ASP A 51 12.02 -13.30 -8.32
C ASP A 51 11.64 -11.90 -8.82
N THR A 52 10.91 -11.13 -8.00
CA THR A 52 10.45 -9.78 -8.38
C THR A 52 11.33 -8.66 -7.82
N GLY A 53 12.13 -8.93 -6.79
CA GLY A 53 12.92 -7.93 -6.07
C GLY A 53 12.11 -7.12 -5.04
N ALA A 54 10.79 -7.33 -4.94
CA ALA A 54 9.93 -6.60 -4.01
C ALA A 54 10.34 -6.87 -2.55
N GLY A 55 10.52 -5.79 -1.77
CA GLY A 55 10.92 -5.84 -0.37
C GLY A 55 9.82 -5.35 0.57
N PHE A 56 9.66 -6.04 1.71
CA PHE A 56 8.69 -5.73 2.74
C PHE A 56 9.39 -5.61 4.09
N TYR A 57 9.28 -4.46 4.75
CA TYR A 57 9.92 -4.16 6.02
C TYR A 57 8.86 -4.03 7.10
N PHE A 58 8.79 -5.03 7.98
CA PHE A 58 7.88 -5.07 9.12
C PHE A 58 8.55 -4.36 10.27
N THR A 59 8.05 -3.17 10.60
CA THR A 59 8.68 -2.29 11.59
C THR A 59 7.74 -2.09 12.77
N ARG A 60 8.25 -2.29 13.99
CA ARG A 60 7.49 -2.15 15.23
C ARG A 60 8.40 -1.72 16.38
N HIS A 61 7.81 -1.34 17.51
CA HIS A 61 8.54 -1.23 18.76
C HIS A 61 9.23 -2.54 19.11
N ASN A 62 10.48 -2.48 19.60
CA ASN A 62 11.24 -3.65 20.05
C ASN A 62 10.51 -4.33 21.22
N ASP A 63 10.08 -3.53 22.20
CA ASP A 63 9.08 -3.92 23.20
C ASP A 63 7.66 -3.75 22.63
N SER A 64 6.97 -4.86 22.40
CA SER A 64 5.61 -4.88 21.84
C SER A 64 4.55 -4.29 22.78
N THR A 65 4.86 -4.13 24.07
CA THR A 65 3.91 -3.58 25.05
C THR A 65 3.95 -2.06 25.14
N SER A 66 5.01 -1.44 24.60
CA SER A 66 5.27 0.00 24.67
C SER A 66 4.09 0.83 24.18
N LEU A 67 3.76 1.85 24.98
CA LEU A 67 2.76 2.87 24.65
C LEU A 67 3.39 4.19 24.18
N ALA A 68 4.73 4.25 24.14
CA ALA A 68 5.46 5.48 23.83
C ALA A 68 5.28 5.89 22.36
N LEU A 69 5.30 7.20 22.12
CA LEU A 69 5.48 7.77 20.79
C LEU A 69 6.97 7.74 20.47
N THR A 70 7.35 7.02 19.40
CA THR A 70 8.75 6.83 19.02
C THR A 70 8.97 7.23 17.57
N THR A 71 10.09 7.88 17.29
CA THR A 71 10.50 8.24 15.93
C THR A 71 11.76 7.51 15.48
N THR A 72 11.90 7.27 14.18
CA THR A 72 13.10 6.66 13.58
C THR A 72 13.21 7.03 12.10
N HIS A 73 14.39 6.82 11.53
CA HIS A 73 14.55 6.59 10.09
C HIS A 73 14.77 5.10 9.82
N LEU A 74 14.52 4.68 8.59
CA LEU A 74 14.68 3.32 8.11
C LEU A 74 15.64 3.29 6.91
N THR A 75 16.73 2.54 7.03
CA THR A 75 17.66 2.27 5.93
C THR A 75 17.15 1.09 5.12
N ILE A 76 16.67 1.33 3.91
CA ILE A 76 16.10 0.33 3.01
C ILE A 76 17.01 0.06 1.81
N GLN A 77 17.00 -1.18 1.33
CA GLN A 77 17.53 -1.54 0.02
C GLN A 77 16.43 -1.42 -1.04
N THR A 78 16.76 -0.74 -2.13
CA THR A 78 15.90 -0.65 -3.32
C THR A 78 16.68 -1.03 -4.58
N SER A 79 16.00 -1.16 -5.73
CA SER A 79 16.66 -1.31 -7.03
C SER A 79 17.55 -0.14 -7.45
N GLN A 80 17.50 1.00 -6.73
CA GLN A 80 18.39 2.16 -6.91
C GLN A 80 19.53 2.20 -5.87
N GLY A 81 19.66 1.15 -5.06
CA GLY A 81 20.64 1.07 -3.99
C GLY A 81 20.03 1.34 -2.62
N GLU A 82 20.92 1.50 -1.65
CA GLU A 82 20.57 1.78 -0.26
C GLU A 82 20.15 3.23 -0.07
N SER A 83 19.06 3.44 0.66
CA SER A 83 18.60 4.79 1.04
C SER A 83 18.01 4.79 2.43
N THR A 84 18.16 5.92 3.14
CA THR A 84 17.53 6.13 4.45
C THR A 84 16.28 6.99 4.29
N ILE A 85 15.15 6.50 4.78
CA ILE A 85 13.83 7.09 4.61
C ILE A 85 13.10 7.31 5.95
N PRO A 86 12.15 8.26 6.00
CA PRO A 86 11.99 9.37 5.06
C PRO A 86 13.18 10.33 5.16
N GLN A 87 13.53 11.04 4.07
CA GLN A 87 14.73 11.90 4.05
C GLN A 87 14.52 13.27 4.72
N THR A 88 13.26 13.69 4.89
CA THR A 88 12.93 15.07 5.28
C THR A 88 12.11 15.17 6.56
N THR A 89 11.61 14.05 7.11
CA THR A 89 10.92 13.95 8.41
C THR A 89 11.10 12.55 8.96
N ASP A 90 10.92 12.40 10.28
CA ASP A 90 10.97 11.09 10.92
C ASP A 90 9.76 10.21 10.57
N LEU A 91 9.96 8.89 10.62
CA LEU A 91 8.88 7.91 10.69
C LEU A 91 8.40 7.79 12.15
N THR A 92 7.13 8.10 12.41
CA THR A 92 6.57 8.10 13.76
C THR A 92 5.71 6.86 14.03
N PHE A 93 5.94 6.22 15.18
CA PHE A 93 5.16 5.09 15.69
C PHE A 93 4.48 5.49 16.99
N ASN A 94 3.15 5.38 17.02
CA ASN A 94 2.36 5.45 18.25
C ASN A 94 2.58 4.19 19.10
N GLY A 95 2.12 4.25 20.35
CA GLY A 95 2.08 3.09 21.23
C GLY A 95 1.44 1.87 20.57
N ARG A 96 2.13 0.72 20.64
CA ARG A 96 1.72 -0.57 20.05
C ARG A 96 1.42 -0.51 18.54
N GLU A 97 2.03 0.42 17.83
CA GLU A 97 1.92 0.51 16.39
C GLU A 97 3.00 -0.32 15.68
N SER A 98 2.62 -0.90 14.54
CA SER A 98 3.52 -1.48 13.55
C SER A 98 3.18 -0.94 12.17
N LYS A 99 4.17 -0.89 11.27
CA LYS A 99 3.98 -0.47 9.88
C LYS A 99 4.70 -1.44 8.95
N ILE A 100 4.16 -1.60 7.75
CA ILE A 100 4.80 -2.35 6.67
C ILE A 100 5.24 -1.36 5.60
N ILE A 101 6.55 -1.20 5.45
CA ILE A 101 7.14 -0.39 4.37
C ILE A 101 7.39 -1.31 3.19
N VAL A 102 7.03 -0.85 2.00
CA VAL A 102 7.14 -1.62 0.75
C VAL A 102 8.15 -0.98 -0.18
N THR A 103 8.97 -1.79 -0.86
CA THR A 103 9.98 -1.35 -1.83
C THR A 103 9.94 -2.20 -3.09
N ASP A 104 10.31 -1.60 -4.23
CA ASP A 104 10.35 -2.23 -5.56
C ASP A 104 9.10 -3.06 -5.92
N TYR A 105 7.93 -2.63 -5.45
CA TYR A 105 6.69 -3.37 -5.61
C TYR A 105 6.00 -3.00 -6.92
N VAL A 106 5.68 -4.00 -7.73
CA VAL A 106 4.99 -3.81 -9.00
C VAL A 106 3.49 -3.94 -8.79
N PHE A 107 2.70 -2.98 -9.29
CA PHE A 107 1.26 -2.96 -9.08
C PHE A 107 0.49 -2.60 -10.36
N GLY A 108 -0.77 -3.03 -10.39
CA GLY A 108 -1.75 -2.73 -11.43
C GLY A 108 -1.44 -3.32 -12.81
N ALA A 109 -2.40 -3.24 -13.72
CA ALA A 109 -2.24 -3.63 -15.14
C ALA A 109 -1.22 -2.75 -15.91
N SER A 110 -0.83 -1.61 -15.32
CA SER A 110 0.21 -0.73 -15.85
C SER A 110 1.64 -1.21 -15.54
N ALA A 111 1.80 -2.26 -14.71
CA ALA A 111 3.08 -2.76 -14.24
C ALA A 111 3.99 -1.64 -13.69
N ALA A 112 3.38 -0.70 -12.98
CA ALA A 112 4.08 0.42 -12.39
C ALA A 112 4.84 -0.04 -11.14
N THR A 113 6.05 0.48 -10.92
CA THR A 113 6.87 0.11 -9.77
C THR A 113 6.84 1.21 -8.72
N ILE A 114 6.41 0.85 -7.50
CA ILE A 114 6.63 1.63 -6.29
C ILE A 114 8.03 1.30 -5.79
N LEU A 115 8.98 2.21 -6.02
CA LEU A 115 10.35 2.11 -5.53
C LEU A 115 10.38 2.05 -3.99
N CYS A 116 9.56 2.87 -3.33
CA CYS A 116 9.34 2.81 -1.89
C CYS A 116 7.99 3.45 -1.52
N SER A 117 7.32 2.90 -0.50
CA SER A 117 6.15 3.48 0.16
C SER A 117 6.24 3.27 1.67
N THR A 118 6.21 4.36 2.43
CA THR A 118 6.01 4.32 3.90
C THR A 118 4.53 4.20 4.28
N ALA A 119 3.66 4.43 3.30
CA ALA A 119 2.23 4.24 3.43
C ALA A 119 1.84 2.79 3.13
N GLU A 120 0.84 2.30 3.85
CA GLU A 120 0.31 0.94 3.63
C GLU A 120 -0.52 0.90 2.35
N ILE A 121 -0.35 -0.19 1.60
CA ILE A 121 -1.02 -0.45 0.31
C ILE A 121 -2.16 -1.43 0.55
N LYS A 122 -3.38 -1.11 0.08
CA LYS A 122 -4.57 -1.94 0.32
C LYS A 122 -5.16 -2.61 -0.90
N ASP A 123 -4.83 -2.20 -2.12
CA ASP A 123 -5.39 -2.86 -3.31
C ASP A 123 -4.34 -3.04 -4.42
N THR A 124 -4.63 -3.98 -5.31
CA THR A 124 -3.75 -4.44 -6.39
C THR A 124 -3.99 -3.71 -7.71
N GLU A 125 -5.15 -3.08 -7.88
CA GLU A 125 -5.51 -2.31 -9.08
C GLU A 125 -5.39 -0.79 -8.88
N TYR A 126 -5.60 -0.33 -7.65
CA TYR A 126 -5.46 1.07 -7.24
C TYR A 126 -4.37 1.22 -6.18
N ILE A 127 -3.55 2.28 -6.28
CA ILE A 127 -2.64 2.61 -5.16
C ILE A 127 -3.50 3.26 -4.08
N LEU A 128 -3.78 2.51 -3.03
CA LEU A 128 -4.31 3.06 -1.81
C LEU A 128 -3.12 3.34 -0.89
N SER A 129 -2.78 4.61 -0.66
CA SER A 129 -1.64 4.99 0.18
C SER A 129 -2.17 5.65 1.45
N PHE A 130 -2.10 4.93 2.56
CA PHE A 130 -2.47 5.45 3.88
C PHE A 130 -1.24 5.82 4.67
N THR A 131 -1.18 7.06 5.14
CA THR A 131 -0.12 7.45 6.06
C THR A 131 -0.65 7.58 7.47
N PHE A 132 0.08 6.93 8.36
CA PHE A 132 0.01 7.07 9.78
C PHE A 132 1.03 8.11 10.22
N LEU A 133 0.63 9.38 10.30
CA LEU A 133 1.36 10.38 11.07
C LEU A 133 0.35 11.14 11.94
N PRO A 134 0.68 11.43 13.21
CA PRO A 134 -0.14 12.28 14.07
C PRO A 134 -0.24 13.74 13.56
N ALA A 135 0.42 14.08 12.45
CA ALA A 135 0.60 15.44 11.95
C ALA A 135 -0.01 15.73 10.56
N LYS A 136 -0.96 14.93 10.06
CA LYS A 136 -1.55 15.10 8.70
C LYS A 136 -0.56 15.10 7.53
N GLN A 137 0.72 14.82 7.77
CA GLN A 137 1.75 14.79 6.74
C GLN A 137 1.95 13.34 6.29
N ALA A 138 2.19 13.14 5.01
CA ALA A 138 2.38 11.84 4.41
C ALA A 138 3.47 11.91 3.35
N LYS A 139 4.49 11.05 3.45
CA LYS A 139 5.64 11.09 2.53
C LYS A 139 5.91 9.76 1.83
N GLY A 140 5.77 9.84 0.51
CA GLY A 140 6.63 9.15 -0.45
C GLY A 140 6.08 7.83 -0.95
N VAL A 141 5.24 7.87 -1.97
CA VAL A 141 5.21 6.84 -3.01
C VAL A 141 6.25 7.26 -4.04
N PHE A 142 7.33 6.51 -4.17
CA PHE A 142 8.38 6.74 -5.16
C PHE A 142 8.06 5.92 -6.41
N ILE A 143 7.87 6.55 -7.56
CA ILE A 143 7.50 5.85 -8.80
C ILE A 143 8.62 5.96 -9.83
N ARG A 144 9.09 4.81 -10.33
CA ARG A 144 10.16 4.71 -11.33
C ARG A 144 9.60 4.73 -12.75
N ARG A 145 9.90 5.78 -13.52
CA ARG A 145 10.15 5.86 -15.00
C ARG A 145 9.78 7.24 -15.54
N ARG A 146 10.09 7.53 -16.81
CA ARG A 146 9.70 8.74 -17.57
C ARG A 146 8.17 8.92 -17.59
N THR A 147 7.60 9.41 -16.50
CA THR A 147 6.15 9.61 -16.37
C THR A 147 5.81 11.08 -16.59
N ARG A 148 4.93 11.36 -17.53
CA ARG A 148 4.24 12.65 -17.56
C ARG A 148 3.20 12.62 -16.45
N ILE A 149 3.45 13.36 -15.38
CA ILE A 149 2.56 13.40 -14.23
C ILE A 149 1.55 14.52 -14.47
N ARG A 150 0.28 14.15 -14.59
CA ARG A 150 -0.82 15.10 -14.57
C ARG A 150 -1.62 14.89 -13.30
N LEU A 151 -1.38 15.73 -12.30
CA LEU A 151 -2.18 15.76 -11.08
C LEU A 151 -3.57 16.30 -11.41
N VAL A 152 -4.60 15.61 -10.93
CA VAL A 152 -6.00 16.05 -11.01
C VAL A 152 -6.54 16.00 -9.57
N GLY A 153 -6.74 17.15 -8.92
CA GLY A 153 -7.22 17.25 -7.54
C GLY A 153 -6.72 18.45 -6.74
N TRP A 154 -7.20 18.59 -5.49
CA TRP A 154 -6.91 19.67 -4.54
C TRP A 154 -5.70 19.36 -3.63
N ILE A 155 -4.52 19.07 -4.19
CA ILE A 155 -3.31 18.87 -3.35
C ILE A 155 -2.52 20.18 -3.26
N ARG A 156 -2.29 20.68 -2.03
CA ARG A 156 -1.27 21.71 -1.76
C ARG A 156 0.12 21.05 -1.88
N ARG A 157 0.76 21.35 -3.01
CA ARG A 157 1.83 20.61 -3.67
C ARG A 157 3.20 20.78 -2.99
N ILE A 158 3.88 19.69 -2.65
CA ILE A 158 5.33 19.55 -2.89
C ILE A 158 5.50 18.23 -3.65
N VAL A 159 5.72 18.35 -4.97
CA VAL A 159 6.10 17.24 -5.83
C VAL A 159 7.52 17.55 -6.27
N ASP A 160 8.48 16.91 -5.64
CA ASP A 160 9.86 16.99 -6.09
C ASP A 160 10.10 15.83 -7.05
N LEU A 161 10.50 16.17 -8.26
CA LEU A 161 11.05 15.24 -9.22
C LEU A 161 12.55 15.21 -8.98
N PHE A 162 13.05 14.16 -8.35
CA PHE A 162 14.48 13.92 -8.26
C PHE A 162 14.80 12.65 -9.06
N GLU A 163 15.72 12.76 -10.03
CA GLU A 163 16.26 11.59 -10.75
C GLU A 163 15.17 10.60 -11.24
N TRP A 164 14.13 11.10 -11.91
CA TRP A 164 13.04 10.28 -12.48
C TRP A 164 12.12 9.57 -11.47
N THR A 165 12.18 9.99 -10.22
CA THR A 165 11.35 9.46 -9.14
C THR A 165 10.33 10.50 -8.69
N LEU A 166 9.05 10.15 -8.76
CA LEU A 166 7.98 10.99 -8.21
C LEU A 166 7.98 10.88 -6.69
N MET A 167 8.19 11.98 -5.95
CA MET A 167 7.89 12.00 -4.52
C MET A 167 6.54 12.69 -4.28
N LEU A 168 5.58 11.95 -3.74
CA LEU A 168 4.33 12.53 -3.23
C LEU A 168 4.50 12.92 -1.77
N ASN A 169 4.61 14.22 -1.50
CA ASN A 169 4.51 14.79 -0.17
C ASN A 169 3.18 15.57 -0.10
N TYR A 170 2.25 15.08 0.72
CA TYR A 170 0.90 15.63 0.78
C TYR A 170 0.46 15.83 2.23
N THR A 171 -0.32 16.89 2.42
CA THR A 171 -1.14 17.08 3.61
C THR A 171 -2.55 16.62 3.28
N LEU A 172 -3.14 15.78 4.13
CA LEU A 172 -4.52 15.33 3.96
C LEU A 172 -5.49 16.48 4.29
N GLU A 173 -5.73 17.35 3.31
CA GLU A 173 -6.79 18.36 3.34
C GLU A 173 -7.60 18.26 2.03
N GLY A 174 -8.75 17.58 2.08
CA GLY A 174 -9.66 17.48 0.95
C GLY A 174 -9.56 16.18 0.11
N SER A 175 -9.73 16.30 -1.21
CA SER A 175 -10.01 15.19 -2.14
C SER A 175 -9.06 14.00 -2.00
N PRO A 176 -9.58 12.78 -1.79
CA PRO A 176 -8.74 11.59 -1.61
C PRO A 176 -8.17 11.07 -2.92
N PHE A 177 -8.65 11.54 -4.08
CA PHE A 177 -8.25 11.01 -5.39
C PHE A 177 -7.16 11.85 -6.05
N VAL A 178 -6.14 11.17 -6.55
CA VAL A 178 -5.05 11.72 -7.36
C VAL A 178 -4.87 10.83 -8.57
N SER A 179 -5.20 11.33 -9.75
CA SER A 179 -4.81 10.63 -10.97
C SER A 179 -3.35 10.95 -11.27
N ILE A 180 -2.55 9.93 -11.57
CA ILE A 180 -1.21 10.02 -12.13
C ILE A 180 -1.22 9.29 -13.48
N GLN A 181 -0.36 9.68 -14.41
CA GLN A 181 -0.19 8.94 -15.66
C GLN A 181 1.21 8.33 -15.72
N ILE A 182 1.25 7.01 -15.95
CA ILE A 182 2.49 6.26 -16.11
C ILE A 182 2.48 5.64 -17.51
N ASN A 183 3.43 6.01 -18.36
CA ASN A 183 3.52 5.52 -19.75
C ASN A 183 2.22 5.74 -20.56
N GLY A 184 1.52 6.85 -20.34
CA GLY A 184 0.24 7.15 -21.01
C GLY A 184 -0.98 6.43 -20.42
N LYS A 185 -0.80 5.49 -19.48
CA LYS A 185 -1.90 4.84 -18.76
C LYS A 185 -2.23 5.64 -17.49
N PRO A 186 -3.50 6.01 -17.26
CA PRO A 186 -3.92 6.63 -16.01
C PRO A 186 -3.88 5.59 -14.88
N ILE A 187 -3.41 6.02 -13.72
CA ILE A 187 -3.47 5.29 -12.46
C ILE A 187 -4.11 6.24 -11.46
N THR A 188 -5.15 5.78 -10.78
CA THR A 188 -5.75 6.52 -9.68
C THR A 188 -5.07 6.09 -8.38
N VAL A 189 -4.37 7.04 -7.77
CA VAL A 189 -3.85 6.94 -6.42
C VAL A 189 -4.88 7.55 -5.49
N ILE A 190 -5.28 6.83 -4.46
CA ILE A 190 -6.22 7.30 -3.47
C ILE A 190 -5.47 7.42 -2.14
N LEU A 191 -5.38 8.65 -1.65
CA LEU A 191 -4.65 9.05 -0.46
C LEU A 191 -5.65 9.33 0.65
N MET A 192 -5.56 8.59 1.75
CA MET A 192 -6.47 8.82 2.88
C MET A 192 -5.75 8.67 4.22
N ASP A 193 -6.40 9.16 5.29
CA ASP A 193 -6.01 8.80 6.65
C ASP A 193 -6.64 7.47 7.06
N LYS A 194 -6.18 6.92 8.20
CA LYS A 194 -6.67 5.66 8.76
C LYS A 194 -8.18 5.67 9.05
N GLY A 195 -8.71 6.80 9.51
CA GLY A 195 -10.13 6.97 9.82
C GLY A 195 -10.98 6.77 8.56
N VAL A 196 -10.65 7.50 7.50
CA VAL A 196 -11.33 7.37 6.20
C VAL A 196 -11.15 5.95 5.65
N THR A 197 -9.95 5.37 5.73
CA THR A 197 -9.68 3.97 5.30
C THR A 197 -10.65 2.95 5.87
N ASN A 198 -11.07 3.16 7.13
CA ASN A 198 -11.95 2.26 7.85
C ASN A 198 -13.36 2.21 7.26
N GLU A 199 -13.72 3.17 6.42
CA GLU A 199 -15.01 3.23 5.75
C GLU A 199 -14.98 2.59 4.35
N TRP A 200 -13.80 2.23 3.84
CA TRP A 200 -13.65 1.65 2.50
C TRP A 200 -13.61 0.14 2.52
N HIS A 201 -14.37 -0.51 1.66
CA HIS A 201 -14.41 -1.95 1.46
C HIS A 201 -13.87 -2.29 0.07
N ALA A 202 -13.13 -3.39 -0.01
CA ALA A 202 -12.66 -3.98 -1.27
C ALA A 202 -13.34 -5.35 -1.38
N THR A 203 -14.44 -5.40 -2.12
CA THR A 203 -15.29 -6.58 -2.23
C THR A 203 -15.10 -7.22 -3.58
N VAL A 204 -14.94 -8.54 -3.59
CA VAL A 204 -14.82 -9.34 -4.80
C VAL A 204 -16.11 -9.26 -5.61
N ILE A 205 -15.99 -9.01 -6.92
CA ILE A 205 -17.10 -9.12 -7.87
C ILE A 205 -17.20 -10.59 -8.27
N SER A 206 -18.32 -11.22 -7.96
CA SER A 206 -18.51 -12.65 -8.23
C SER A 206 -18.47 -12.97 -9.73
N ALA A 207 -17.70 -13.98 -10.09
CA ALA A 207 -17.71 -14.60 -11.41
C ALA A 207 -18.57 -15.87 -11.42
N GLU A 208 -18.75 -16.48 -12.60
CA GLU A 208 -19.43 -17.76 -12.73
C GLU A 208 -18.61 -18.94 -12.17
N GLY A 209 -19.31 -20.03 -11.83
CA GLY A 209 -18.69 -21.29 -11.39
C GLY A 209 -18.57 -21.45 -9.87
N THR A 210 -18.18 -22.66 -9.44
CA THR A 210 -18.17 -23.09 -8.03
C THR A 210 -17.30 -22.21 -7.12
N PHE A 211 -16.22 -21.64 -7.67
CA PHE A 211 -15.30 -20.79 -6.92
C PHE A 211 -15.41 -19.31 -7.27
N GLY A 212 -16.43 -18.91 -8.05
CA GLY A 212 -16.55 -17.56 -8.61
C GLY A 212 -16.60 -16.42 -7.59
N SER A 213 -16.94 -16.70 -6.32
CA SER A 213 -16.92 -15.72 -5.22
C SER A 213 -15.58 -15.62 -4.47
N TYR A 214 -14.58 -16.43 -4.81
CA TYR A 214 -13.31 -16.49 -4.10
C TYR A 214 -12.22 -15.74 -4.87
N PHE A 215 -11.64 -14.74 -4.20
CA PHE A 215 -10.50 -14.00 -4.73
C PHE A 215 -9.35 -14.97 -5.08
N SER A 216 -8.65 -14.68 -6.17
CA SER A 216 -7.50 -15.43 -6.68
C SER A 216 -7.78 -16.82 -7.27
N VAL A 217 -8.86 -17.50 -6.90
CA VAL A 217 -9.19 -18.83 -7.42
C VAL A 217 -10.32 -18.76 -8.45
N GLY A 218 -11.38 -18.00 -8.17
CA GLY A 218 -12.47 -17.80 -9.13
C GLY A 218 -12.34 -16.49 -9.90
N THR A 219 -12.04 -15.40 -9.20
CA THR A 219 -12.03 -14.06 -9.78
C THR A 219 -10.95 -13.19 -9.13
N ASN A 220 -10.49 -12.20 -9.88
CA ASN A 220 -9.57 -11.16 -9.39
C ASN A 220 -10.20 -9.77 -9.49
N GLU A 221 -11.48 -9.69 -9.87
CA GLU A 221 -12.19 -8.43 -9.98
C GLU A 221 -12.71 -8.00 -8.62
N THR A 222 -12.49 -6.73 -8.28
CA THR A 222 -12.91 -6.15 -7.02
C THR A 222 -13.52 -4.78 -7.23
N VAL A 223 -14.52 -4.44 -6.42
CA VAL A 223 -15.06 -3.09 -6.33
C VAL A 223 -14.61 -2.43 -5.03
N LEU A 224 -14.19 -1.18 -5.14
CA LEU A 224 -13.93 -0.30 -4.00
C LEU A 224 -15.18 0.53 -3.68
N VAL A 225 -15.72 0.36 -2.47
CA VAL A 225 -16.93 1.06 -2.02
C VAL A 225 -16.67 1.72 -0.68
N SER A 226 -17.04 3.01 -0.56
CA SER A 226 -16.88 3.79 0.66
C SER A 226 -18.20 3.98 1.40
N ARG A 227 -18.13 4.02 2.75
CA ARG A 227 -19.20 4.33 3.71
C ARG A 227 -20.17 3.24 4.17
N PRO A 228 -20.39 2.07 3.53
CA PRO A 228 -21.27 1.08 4.13
C PRO A 228 -20.65 0.59 5.44
N TYR A 229 -21.49 0.23 6.41
CA TYR A 229 -21.02 -0.36 7.66
C TYR A 229 -20.40 -1.73 7.40
N VAL A 230 -21.07 -2.55 6.58
CA VAL A 230 -20.57 -3.83 6.09
C VAL A 230 -21.00 -3.99 4.63
N LEU A 231 -20.06 -4.32 3.75
CA LEU A 231 -20.35 -4.76 2.38
C LEU A 231 -20.11 -6.27 2.28
N ARG A 232 -21.14 -7.05 1.93
CA ARG A 232 -21.09 -8.52 1.93
C ARG A 232 -20.79 -9.11 0.56
N SER A 233 -21.40 -8.59 -0.49
CA SER A 233 -21.21 -9.09 -1.85
C SER A 233 -21.34 -7.96 -2.88
N ALA A 234 -20.70 -8.21 -4.02
CA ALA A 234 -20.83 -7.43 -5.25
C ALA A 234 -21.00 -8.40 -6.42
N GLU A 235 -21.96 -8.11 -7.28
CA GLU A 235 -22.25 -8.89 -8.48
C GLU A 235 -22.51 -7.95 -9.66
N LEU A 236 -21.94 -8.26 -10.81
CA LEU A 236 -22.11 -7.49 -12.04
C LEU A 236 -22.99 -8.29 -13.00
N THR A 237 -24.17 -7.76 -13.34
CA THR A 237 -25.09 -8.37 -14.30
C THR A 237 -25.41 -7.37 -15.39
N GLY A 238 -24.86 -7.60 -16.60
CA GLY A 238 -24.92 -6.61 -17.68
C GLY A 238 -24.26 -5.30 -17.25
N ASP A 239 -25.02 -4.20 -17.33
CA ASP A 239 -24.56 -2.87 -16.91
C ASP A 239 -24.92 -2.52 -15.46
N THR A 240 -25.41 -3.49 -14.68
CA THR A 240 -25.86 -3.26 -13.29
C THR A 240 -24.91 -3.90 -12.29
N LEU A 241 -24.31 -3.07 -11.43
CA LEU A 241 -23.54 -3.51 -10.26
C LEU A 241 -24.45 -3.58 -9.03
N ALA A 242 -24.78 -4.79 -8.60
CA ALA A 242 -25.56 -5.04 -7.39
C ALA A 242 -24.63 -5.16 -6.17
N LEU A 243 -24.92 -4.38 -5.12
CA LEU A 243 -24.18 -4.38 -3.87
C LEU A 243 -25.10 -4.78 -2.71
N VAL A 244 -24.69 -5.77 -1.91
CA VAL A 244 -25.46 -6.20 -0.73
C VAL A 244 -24.66 -5.89 0.52
N GLY A 245 -25.27 -5.13 1.43
CA GLY A 245 -24.60 -4.69 2.65
C GLY A 245 -25.56 -4.06 3.66
N TYR A 246 -24.97 -3.52 4.72
CA TYR A 246 -25.67 -2.78 5.76
C TYR A 246 -25.14 -1.35 5.79
N ILE A 247 -26.07 -0.41 5.91
CA ILE A 247 -25.82 0.99 6.21
C ILE A 247 -26.22 1.25 7.67
N LEU A 248 -25.52 2.18 8.32
CA LEU A 248 -25.90 2.69 9.65
C LEU A 248 -26.74 3.96 9.50
#